data_AF-A0A9E1ZPZ7-F1
#
_entry.id   AF-A0A9E1ZPZ7-F1
#
_cell.length_a   1.000
_cell.length_b   1.000
_cell.length_c   1.000
_cell.angle_alpha   90.00
_cell.angle_beta   90.00
_cell.angle_gamma   90.00
#
_symmetry.space_group_name_H-M   'P 1'
#
loop_
_entity.id
_entity.type
_entity.pdbx_description
1 polymer ?
#
loop_
_entity_poly.entity_id
_entity_poly.type
_entity_poly.pdbx_seq_one_letter_code
_entity_poly.pdbx_strand_id
1 'polypeptide(L)'
;MKKSHFIIIPAIILLAVGYRFTQIIPGNFGTGEIIESPNKQYSATANEWFSESFWGKERHWFEFIVKDTFSGEVLQKLETDPIAGLYFGSRSNHRVTYWSEDSTEVVFIFPEVEIKMKLILESDSEKSSN
;
A
#
# COMPACT_ATOMS: atom_id res chain seq x y z
N MET A 1 -31.20 36.57 -29.86
CA MET A 1 -30.71 36.08 -28.54
C MET A 1 -29.38 35.37 -28.75
N LYS A 2 -28.38 35.72 -27.93
CA LYS A 2 -26.94 35.50 -28.16
C LYS A 2 -26.54 34.02 -28.03
N LYS A 3 -26.29 33.34 -29.15
CA LYS A 3 -25.75 31.96 -29.22
C LYS A 3 -24.41 31.78 -28.48
N SER A 4 -23.73 32.88 -28.13
CA SER A 4 -22.46 32.85 -27.40
C SER A 4 -22.56 32.22 -26.00
N HIS A 5 -23.71 32.30 -25.32
CA HIS A 5 -23.84 31.77 -23.96
C HIS A 5 -24.01 30.24 -23.94
N PHE A 6 -24.47 29.66 -25.05
CA PHE A 6 -24.63 28.20 -25.20
C PHE A 6 -23.30 27.45 -25.30
N ILE A 7 -22.21 28.13 -25.68
CA ILE A 7 -20.87 27.52 -25.82
C ILE A 7 -20.03 27.72 -24.55
N ILE A 8 -20.26 28.81 -23.81
CA ILE A 8 -19.47 29.15 -22.62
C ILE A 8 -19.69 28.14 -21.49
N ILE A 9 -20.94 27.74 -21.24
CA ILE A 9 -21.27 26.78 -20.18
C ILE A 9 -20.58 25.41 -20.38
N PRO A 10 -20.70 24.74 -21.55
CA PRO A 10 -20.02 23.47 -21.76
C PRO A 10 -18.50 23.60 -21.75
N ALA A 11 -17.94 24.73 -22.20
CA ALA A 11 -16.50 24.98 -22.12
C ALA A 11 -15.99 25.08 -20.66
N ILE A 12 -16.74 25.77 -19.79
CA ILE A 12 -16.42 25.86 -18.36
C ILE A 12 -16.53 24.48 -17.69
N ILE A 13 -17.56 23.70 -18.02
CA ILE A 13 -17.71 22.34 -17.48
C ILE A 13 -16.54 21.45 -17.91
N LEU A 14 -16.14 21.50 -19.19
CA LEU A 14 -14.98 20.73 -19.67
C LEU A 14 -13.68 21.15 -18.99
N LEU A 15 -13.48 22.45 -18.75
CA LEU A 15 -12.32 22.95 -17.99
C LEU A 15 -12.34 22.45 -16.54
N ALA A 16 -13.49 22.49 -15.87
CA ALA A 16 -13.64 22.01 -14.50
C ALA A 16 -13.39 20.48 -14.39
N VAL A 17 -13.93 19.71 -15.33
CA VAL A 17 -13.70 18.26 -15.42
C VAL A 17 -12.22 17.96 -15.70
N GLY A 18 -11.60 18.65 -16.65
CA GLY A 18 -10.17 18.50 -16.96
C GLY A 18 -9.29 18.84 -15.77
N TYR A 19 -9.57 19.94 -15.08
CA TYR A 19 -8.85 20.34 -13.87
C TYR A 19 -8.98 19.30 -12.75
N ARG A 20 -10.19 18.80 -12.50
CA ARG A 20 -10.41 17.74 -11.51
C ARG A 20 -9.68 16.45 -11.90
N PHE A 21 -9.68 16.10 -13.18
CA PHE A 21 -8.95 14.94 -13.69
C PHE A 21 -7.45 15.04 -13.41
N THR A 22 -6.83 16.21 -13.60
CA THR A 22 -5.40 16.40 -13.29
C THR A 22 -5.06 16.29 -11.80
N GLN A 23 -6.02 16.56 -10.89
CA GLN A 23 -5.80 16.40 -9.45
C GLN A 23 -5.84 14.94 -9.00
N ILE A 24 -6.54 14.07 -9.75
CA ILE A 24 -6.73 12.64 -9.40
C ILE A 24 -5.78 11.71 -10.17
N ILE A 25 -5.28 12.14 -11.34
CA ILE A 25 -4.33 11.36 -12.16
C ILE A 25 -3.06 10.93 -11.42
N PRO A 26 -2.42 11.74 -10.55
CA PRO A 26 -1.30 11.20 -9.80
C PRO A 26 -1.93 10.21 -8.81
N GLY A 27 -1.83 8.92 -9.15
CA GLY A 27 -2.67 7.84 -8.61
C GLY A 27 -2.43 7.56 -7.14
N ASN A 28 -2.88 6.37 -6.70
CA ASN A 28 -2.76 5.92 -5.31
C ASN A 28 -1.45 6.40 -4.67
N PHE A 29 -1.57 7.32 -3.73
CA PHE A 29 -0.43 7.84 -3.00
C PHE A 29 -0.28 7.01 -1.76
N GLY A 30 0.92 6.52 -1.53
CA GLY A 30 1.23 5.78 -0.34
C GLY A 30 2.54 6.20 0.28
N THR A 31 2.58 6.09 1.60
CA THR A 31 3.81 6.18 2.36
C THR A 31 4.05 4.81 2.98
N GLY A 32 5.31 4.42 3.10
CA GLY A 32 5.59 3.07 3.54
C GLY A 32 7.01 2.89 4.03
N GLU A 33 7.20 1.73 4.63
CA GLU A 33 8.45 1.21 5.14
C GLU A 33 8.81 -0.05 4.34
N ILE A 34 10.08 -0.15 3.91
CA ILE A 34 10.61 -1.35 3.27
C ILE A 34 11.83 -1.80 4.06
N ILE A 35 11.80 -3.02 4.59
CA ILE A 35 12.88 -3.61 5.38
C ILE A 35 13.26 -4.97 4.82
N GLU A 36 14.55 -5.15 4.54
CA GLU A 36 15.14 -6.45 4.21
C GLU A 36 15.26 -7.35 5.43
N SER A 37 15.07 -8.65 5.21
CA SER A 37 15.34 -9.68 6.22
C SER A 37 16.82 -9.73 6.59
N PRO A 38 17.19 -10.25 7.77
CA PRO A 38 18.59 -10.39 8.20
C PRO A 38 19.48 -11.12 7.18
N ASN A 39 18.95 -12.14 6.51
CA ASN A 39 19.66 -12.88 5.47
C ASN A 39 19.63 -12.22 4.08
N LYS A 40 18.93 -11.08 3.91
CA LYS A 40 18.73 -10.31 2.67
C LYS A 40 18.06 -11.06 1.52
N GLN A 41 17.42 -12.20 1.81
CA GLN A 41 16.68 -12.95 0.80
C GLN A 41 15.29 -12.38 0.60
N TYR A 42 14.70 -11.79 1.64
CA TYR A 42 13.33 -11.31 1.61
C TYR A 42 13.26 -9.81 1.93
N SER A 43 12.23 -9.16 1.42
CA SER A 43 11.90 -7.79 1.77
C SER A 43 10.45 -7.74 2.24
N ALA A 44 10.22 -7.08 3.37
CA ALA A 44 8.91 -6.79 3.89
C ALA A 44 8.59 -5.33 3.64
N THR A 45 7.39 -5.08 3.13
CA THR A 45 6.88 -3.74 2.86
C THR A 45 5.59 -3.55 3.62
N ALA A 46 5.48 -2.46 4.36
CA ALA A 46 4.23 -1.94 4.88
C ALA A 46 3.95 -0.62 4.15
N ASN A 47 2.78 -0.51 3.52
CA ASN A 47 2.32 0.71 2.85
C ASN A 47 0.98 1.12 3.43
N GLU A 48 0.83 2.41 3.70
CA GLU A 48 -0.46 3.06 3.80
C GLU A 48 -0.80 3.62 2.42
N TRP A 49 -1.99 3.29 1.90
CA TRP A 49 -2.49 3.77 0.63
C TRP A 49 -3.68 4.70 0.81
N PHE A 50 -3.71 5.73 -0.03
CA PHE A 50 -4.83 6.66 -0.17
C PHE A 50 -5.25 6.75 -1.64
N SER A 51 -6.55 6.75 -1.87
CA SER A 51 -7.13 7.05 -3.17
C SER A 51 -8.36 7.94 -3.02
N GLU A 52 -8.53 8.88 -3.96
CA GLU A 52 -9.72 9.72 -4.08
C GLU A 52 -10.34 9.50 -5.46
N SER A 53 -11.64 9.20 -5.49
CA SER A 53 -12.38 9.05 -6.75
C SER A 53 -12.76 10.40 -7.35
N PHE A 54 -13.14 10.40 -8.63
CA PHE A 54 -13.63 11.59 -9.32
C PHE A 54 -14.74 12.35 -8.57
N TRP A 55 -15.62 11.60 -7.90
CA TRP A 55 -16.75 12.12 -7.14
C TRP A 55 -16.43 12.44 -5.68
N GLY A 56 -15.16 12.41 -5.27
CA GLY A 56 -14.73 12.75 -3.91
C GLY A 56 -14.95 11.65 -2.87
N LYS A 57 -15.19 10.40 -3.29
CA LYS A 57 -15.11 9.26 -2.36
C LYS A 57 -13.66 8.93 -2.10
N GLU A 58 -13.28 8.92 -0.84
CA GLU A 58 -11.94 8.57 -0.36
C GLU A 58 -11.89 7.11 0.08
N ARG A 59 -10.76 6.45 -0.14
CA ARG A 59 -10.44 5.13 0.41
C ARG A 59 -9.02 5.16 0.94
N HIS A 60 -8.88 4.74 2.19
CA HIS A 60 -7.62 4.46 2.85
C HIS A 60 -7.54 2.96 3.11
N TRP A 61 -6.38 2.35 2.92
CA TRP A 61 -6.15 0.95 3.28
C TRP A 61 -4.67 0.72 3.51
N PHE A 62 -4.34 -0.31 4.28
CA PHE A 62 -2.96 -0.70 4.51
C PHE A 62 -2.66 -1.95 3.69
N GLU A 63 -1.43 -2.05 3.21
CA GLU A 63 -0.95 -3.17 2.44
C GLU A 63 0.38 -3.65 3.02
N PHE A 64 0.44 -4.95 3.32
CA PHE A 64 1.60 -5.64 3.85
C PHE A 64 2.03 -6.68 2.84
N ILE A 65 3.29 -6.61 2.40
CA ILE A 65 3.82 -7.49 1.37
C ILE A 65 5.14 -8.07 1.82
N VAL A 66 5.35 -9.35 1.56
CA VAL A 66 6.66 -9.99 1.62
C VAL A 66 7.05 -10.46 0.23
N LYS A 67 8.25 -10.07 -0.21
CA LYS A 67 8.80 -10.42 -1.52
C LYS A 67 10.14 -11.13 -1.38
N ASP A 68 10.43 -12.00 -2.33
CA ASP A 68 11.80 -12.41 -2.60
C ASP A 68 12.57 -11.24 -3.22
N THR A 69 13.76 -10.96 -2.68
CA THR A 69 14.57 -9.79 -3.06
C THR A 69 15.27 -10.00 -4.40
N PHE A 70 15.56 -11.26 -4.77
CA PHE A 70 16.27 -11.60 -6.00
C PHE A 70 15.31 -11.73 -7.18
N SER A 71 14.22 -12.48 -7.03
CA SER A 71 13.22 -12.68 -8.09
C SER A 71 12.22 -11.51 -8.17
N GLY A 72 12.03 -10.78 -7.07
CA GLY A 72 10.97 -9.77 -6.94
C GLY A 72 9.57 -10.36 -6.76
N GLU A 73 9.47 -11.68 -6.66
CA GLU A 73 8.20 -12.40 -6.51
C GLU A 73 7.52 -12.06 -5.18
N VAL A 74 6.20 -11.86 -5.22
CA VAL A 74 5.39 -11.64 -4.02
C VAL A 74 5.07 -12.98 -3.39
N LEU A 75 5.70 -13.27 -2.27
CA LEU A 75 5.49 -14.50 -1.50
C LEU A 75 4.20 -14.43 -0.68
N GLN A 76 3.93 -13.27 -0.07
CA GLN A 76 2.71 -13.02 0.70
C GLN A 76 2.25 -11.58 0.54
N LYS A 77 0.93 -11.40 0.60
CA LYS A 77 0.29 -10.09 0.58
C LYS A 77 -0.97 -10.12 1.46
N LEU A 78 -1.15 -9.07 2.25
CA LEU A 78 -2.35 -8.81 3.03
C LEU A 78 -2.77 -7.35 2.85
N GLU A 79 -4.07 -7.12 2.68
CA GLU A 79 -4.66 -5.79 2.72
C GLU A 79 -5.62 -5.70 3.91
N THR A 80 -5.61 -4.57 4.61
CA THR A 80 -6.52 -4.32 5.74
C THR A 80 -7.13 -2.92 5.64
N ASP A 81 -8.21 -2.72 6.39
CA ASP A 81 -8.66 -1.37 6.72
C ASP A 81 -7.55 -0.60 7.47
N PRO A 82 -7.60 0.74 7.48
CA PRO A 82 -6.61 1.56 8.17
C PRO A 82 -6.50 1.20 9.65
N ILE A 83 -5.26 1.04 10.11
CA ILE A 83 -4.95 0.74 11.51
C ILE A 83 -4.65 2.05 12.23
N ALA A 84 -5.35 2.30 13.33
CA ALA A 84 -5.15 3.52 14.11
C ALA A 84 -3.79 3.52 14.83
N GLY A 85 -3.25 4.73 15.06
CA GLY A 85 -2.31 4.97 16.14
C GLY A 85 -0.89 5.39 15.75
N LEU A 86 -0.39 5.10 14.55
CA LEU A 86 0.96 5.55 14.15
C LEU A 86 1.06 5.91 12.66
N TYR A 87 1.65 7.07 12.39
CA TYR A 87 2.18 7.41 11.08
C TYR A 87 3.56 6.76 10.93
N PHE A 88 3.72 5.92 9.91
CA PHE A 88 4.95 5.18 9.63
C PHE A 88 5.45 5.48 8.21
N GLY A 89 6.63 4.96 7.88
CA GLY A 89 7.23 5.07 6.56
C GLY A 89 8.42 6.03 6.49
N SER A 90 8.95 6.23 5.27
CA SER A 90 10.27 6.84 5.01
C SER A 90 10.53 8.23 5.61
N ARG A 91 9.47 8.97 5.99
CA ARG A 91 9.57 10.29 6.63
C ARG A 91 9.30 10.28 8.14
N SER A 92 9.02 9.11 8.72
CA SER A 92 8.77 8.92 10.14
C SER A 92 9.98 8.27 10.83
N ASN A 93 10.15 8.52 12.12
CA ASN A 93 11.10 7.78 12.96
C ASN A 93 10.49 6.50 13.55
N HIS A 94 9.23 6.18 13.21
CA HIS A 94 8.53 5.01 13.74
C HIS A 94 8.74 3.83 12.81
N ARG A 95 9.45 2.84 13.31
CA ARG A 95 9.59 1.55 12.66
C ARG A 95 8.41 0.67 13.05
N VAL A 96 7.76 0.04 12.08
CA VAL A 96 6.66 -0.89 12.35
C VAL A 96 7.01 -2.30 11.90
N THR A 97 8.02 -2.47 11.05
CA THR A 97 8.40 -3.75 10.45
C THR A 97 9.59 -4.39 11.16
N TYR A 98 9.40 -5.62 11.66
CA TYR A 98 10.43 -6.37 12.41
C TYR A 98 10.53 -7.81 11.91
N TRP A 99 11.72 -8.19 11.46
CA TRP A 99 12.03 -9.57 11.07
C TRP A 99 12.52 -10.40 12.25
N SER A 100 12.18 -11.68 12.23
CA SER A 100 12.85 -12.68 13.07
C SER A 100 14.31 -12.84 12.65
N GLU A 101 15.17 -13.23 13.60
CA GLU A 101 16.62 -13.37 13.35
C GLU A 101 16.94 -14.42 12.27
N ASP A 102 16.14 -15.48 12.22
CA ASP A 102 16.25 -16.57 11.24
C ASP A 102 15.62 -16.22 9.88
N SER A 103 15.04 -15.02 9.73
CA SER A 103 14.39 -14.55 8.50
C SER A 103 13.19 -15.39 8.05
N THR A 104 12.57 -16.18 8.95
CA THR A 104 11.40 -17.02 8.62
C THR A 104 10.06 -16.33 8.86
N GLU A 105 10.06 -15.23 9.62
CA GLU A 105 8.86 -14.51 10.02
C GLU A 105 9.09 -13.01 10.01
N VAL A 106 8.07 -12.26 9.63
CA VAL A 106 8.01 -10.81 9.83
C VAL A 106 6.77 -10.45 10.65
N VAL A 107 6.94 -9.49 11.55
CA VAL A 107 5.88 -8.92 12.36
C VAL A 107 5.78 -7.42 12.09
N PHE A 108 4.56 -6.96 11.83
CA PHE A 108 4.21 -5.56 11.76
C PHE A 108 3.52 -5.16 13.06
N ILE A 109 4.11 -4.24 13.81
CA ILE A 109 3.65 -3.85 15.14
C ILE A 109 3.03 -2.46 15.09
N PHE A 110 1.76 -2.39 15.44
CA PHE A 110 1.00 -1.16 15.64
C PHE A 110 0.48 -1.10 17.09
N PRO A 111 0.01 0.06 17.59
CA PRO A 111 -0.39 0.19 18.99
C PRO A 111 -1.49 -0.78 19.43
N GLU A 112 -2.40 -1.14 18.53
CA GLU A 112 -3.59 -1.96 18.85
C GLU A 112 -3.57 -3.34 18.17
N VAL A 113 -2.65 -3.57 17.23
CA VAL A 113 -2.63 -4.80 16.42
C VAL A 113 -1.21 -5.20 16.06
N GLU A 114 -0.99 -6.51 16.06
CA GLU A 114 0.22 -7.12 15.53
C GLU A 114 -0.17 -8.03 14.37
N ILE A 115 0.50 -7.84 13.24
CA ILE A 115 0.29 -8.68 12.04
C ILE A 115 1.54 -9.52 11.85
N LYS A 116 1.38 -10.83 11.89
CA LYS A 116 2.46 -11.79 11.77
C LYS A 116 2.35 -12.57 10.46
N MET A 117 3.41 -12.58 9.68
CA MET A 117 3.51 -13.32 8.43
C MET A 117 4.67 -14.31 8.51
N LYS A 118 4.35 -15.60 8.41
CA LYS A 118 5.33 -16.69 8.41
C LYS A 118 5.60 -17.14 6.99
N LEU A 119 6.85 -17.14 6.57
CA LEU A 119 7.24 -17.67 5.26
C LEU A 119 7.08 -19.19 5.26
N ILE A 120 6.14 -19.68 4.48
CA ILE A 120 6.01 -21.10 4.19
C ILE A 120 6.80 -21.34 2.90
N LEU A 121 7.99 -21.94 3.04
CA LEU A 121 8.76 -22.37 1.89
C LEU A 121 8.13 -23.65 1.34
N GLU A 122 7.99 -23.77 0.02
CA GLU A 122 7.32 -24.90 -0.64
C GLU A 122 7.86 -26.28 -0.20
N SER A 123 9.09 -26.37 0.31
CA SER A 123 9.66 -27.60 0.88
C SER A 123 8.91 -28.16 2.09
N ASP A 124 8.11 -27.35 2.77
CA ASP A 124 7.30 -27.79 3.91
C ASP A 124 5.86 -28.19 3.51
N SER A 125 5.41 -27.84 2.30
CA SER A 125 4.07 -28.19 1.79
C SER A 125 3.94 -29.68 1.45
N GLU A 126 5.04 -30.33 1.05
CA GLU A 126 5.07 -31.78 0.78
C GLU A 126 5.01 -32.64 2.04
N LYS A 127 5.41 -32.12 3.22
CA LYS A 127 5.40 -32.87 4.48
C LYS A 127 4.05 -32.88 5.19
N SER A 128 3.12 -32.00 4.85
CA SER A 128 1.79 -31.96 5.45
C SER A 128 0.76 -32.88 4.78
N SER A 129 1.17 -33.60 3.73
CA SER A 129 0.29 -34.45 2.91
C SER A 129 0.51 -35.96 3.06
N ASN A 130 1.34 -36.39 4.03
CA ASN A 130 1.58 -37.81 4.35
C ASN A 130 1.12 -38.17 5.76
#